data_AF-A0A0G4MPN0-F1
#
_entry.id   AF-A0A0G4MPN0-F1
#
_cell.length_a   1.000
_cell.length_b   1.000
_cell.length_c   1.000
_cell.angle_alpha   90.00
_cell.angle_beta   90.00
_cell.angle_gamma   90.00
#
_symmetry.space_group_name_H-M   'P 1'
#
loop_
_entity.id
_entity.type
_entity.pdbx_description
1 polymer ?
#
loop_
_entity_poly.entity_id
_entity_poly.type
_entity_poly.pdbx_seq_one_letter_code
_entity_poly.pdbx_strand_id
1 'polypeptide(L)'
;MAILALSTSLSDLRERLGRMVVASSRSGDPVTCDDIGAGGALTALMRDAIKPNLMQTLEGTPVFVHAGPFANISIGNSSVLADKMALKLVGTEADEDPAEKAGFVVTEAGFDFTMGGERFFNIKCRASGLVPDVVVVVAT
;
A
#
# COMPACT_ATOMS: atom_id res chain seq x y z
N MET A 1 -2.27 -8.49 -6.12
CA MET A 1 -2.74 -7.17 -5.66
C MET A 1 -2.31 -6.86 -4.23
N ALA A 2 -2.64 -7.68 -3.22
CA ALA A 2 -2.26 -7.40 -1.81
C ALA A 2 -0.75 -7.13 -1.62
N ILE A 3 0.09 -7.91 -2.33
CA ILE A 3 1.54 -7.73 -2.34
C ILE A 3 1.92 -6.33 -2.83
N LEU A 4 1.42 -5.88 -3.98
CA LEU A 4 1.66 -4.53 -4.49
C LEU A 4 1.24 -3.45 -3.47
N ALA A 5 0.09 -3.63 -2.82
CA ALA A 5 -0.40 -2.66 -1.85
C ALA A 5 0.44 -2.60 -0.56
N LEU A 6 1.04 -3.71 -0.13
CA LEU A 6 1.83 -3.78 1.11
C LEU A 6 3.34 -3.61 0.91
N SER A 7 3.84 -3.69 -0.32
CA SER A 7 5.26 -3.54 -0.61
C SER A 7 5.76 -2.14 -0.28
N THR A 8 6.98 -2.09 0.24
CA THR A 8 7.70 -0.86 0.60
C THR A 8 8.80 -0.47 -0.37
N SER A 9 9.18 -1.37 -1.27
CA SER A 9 10.20 -1.16 -2.31
C SER A 9 10.07 -2.22 -3.42
N LEU A 10 10.83 -2.08 -4.51
CA LEU A 10 10.90 -3.10 -5.56
C LEU A 10 11.55 -4.41 -5.05
N SER A 11 12.52 -4.32 -4.14
CA SER A 11 13.14 -5.50 -3.54
C SER A 11 12.16 -6.26 -2.64
N ASP A 12 11.41 -5.56 -1.79
CA ASP A 12 10.35 -6.13 -0.95
C ASP A 12 9.22 -6.73 -1.81
N LEU A 13 8.84 -6.06 -2.90
CA LEU A 13 7.90 -6.60 -3.88
C LEU A 13 8.37 -7.94 -4.45
N ARG A 14 9.63 -8.02 -4.89
CA ARG A 14 10.20 -9.26 -5.43
C ARG A 14 10.17 -10.38 -4.41
N GLU A 15 10.60 -10.10 -3.18
CA GLU A 15 10.64 -11.10 -2.11
C GLU A 15 9.25 -11.64 -1.79
N ARG A 16 8.25 -10.74 -1.70
CA ARG A 16 6.85 -11.11 -1.47
C ARG A 16 6.26 -11.92 -2.62
N LEU A 17 6.55 -11.54 -3.86
CA LEU A 17 6.11 -12.30 -5.05
C LEU A 17 6.73 -13.70 -5.03
N GLY A 18 8.01 -13.84 -4.71
CA GLY A 18 8.70 -15.12 -4.61
C GLY A 18 8.08 -16.07 -3.59
N ARG A 19 7.66 -15.55 -2.42
CA ARG A 19 7.02 -16.33 -1.35
C ARG A 19 5.58 -16.75 -1.60
N MET A 20 4.94 -16.34 -2.69
CA MET A 20 3.58 -16.76 -2.98
C MET A 20 3.53 -18.27 -3.17
N VAL A 21 2.76 -18.97 -2.33
CA VAL A 21 2.47 -20.40 -2.52
C VAL A 21 1.44 -20.53 -3.64
N VAL A 22 1.77 -21.29 -4.67
CA VAL A 22 0.96 -21.46 -5.89
C VAL A 22 0.44 -22.87 -6.08
N ALA A 23 1.04 -23.85 -5.40
CA ALA A 23 0.62 -25.25 -5.45
C ALA A 23 1.10 -26.01 -4.22
N SER A 24 0.71 -27.28 -4.13
CA SER A 24 1.28 -28.25 -3.20
C SER A 24 1.89 -29.40 -3.99
N SER A 25 3.05 -29.89 -3.56
CA SER A 25 3.68 -31.06 -4.15
C SER A 25 2.87 -32.34 -3.87
N ARG A 26 3.26 -33.47 -4.47
CA ARG A 26 2.64 -34.77 -4.15
C ARG A 26 2.88 -35.22 -2.70
N SER A 27 3.94 -34.74 -2.06
CA SER A 27 4.21 -34.95 -0.64
C SER A 27 3.47 -33.96 0.28
N GLY A 28 2.75 -32.99 -0.29
CA GLY A 28 2.01 -31.96 0.47
C GLY A 28 2.83 -30.71 0.78
N ASP A 29 4.09 -30.63 0.34
CA ASP A 29 4.95 -29.48 0.59
C ASP A 29 4.49 -28.27 -0.24
N PRO A 30 4.50 -27.04 0.32
CA PRO A 30 4.11 -25.85 -0.42
C PRO A 30 5.12 -25.56 -1.54
N VAL A 31 4.62 -25.30 -2.75
CA VAL A 31 5.42 -24.86 -3.90
C VAL A 31 5.21 -23.36 -4.08
N THR A 32 6.30 -22.60 -4.07
CA THR A 32 6.30 -21.14 -4.18
C THR A 32 6.55 -20.65 -5.60
N CYS A 33 6.35 -19.35 -5.86
CA CYS A 33 6.71 -18.73 -7.13
C CYS A 33 8.22 -18.79 -7.42
N ASP A 34 9.08 -18.72 -6.40
CA ASP A 34 10.52 -18.83 -6.60
C ASP A 34 10.94 -20.27 -6.94
N ASP A 35 10.26 -21.30 -6.42
CA ASP A 35 10.54 -22.71 -6.75
C ASP A 35 10.34 -23.02 -8.24
N ILE A 36 9.41 -22.31 -8.89
CA ILE A 36 9.16 -22.41 -10.33
C ILE A 36 9.88 -21.33 -11.16
N GLY A 37 10.78 -20.56 -10.54
CA GLY A 37 11.57 -19.52 -11.20
C GLY A 37 10.80 -18.28 -11.66
N ALA A 38 9.58 -18.05 -11.17
CA ALA A 38 8.70 -16.99 -11.64
C ALA A 38 8.93 -15.62 -10.96
N GLY A 39 9.55 -15.58 -9.78
CA GLY A 39 9.64 -14.35 -8.97
C GLY A 39 10.29 -13.16 -9.68
N GLY A 40 11.36 -13.40 -10.44
CA GLY A 40 12.03 -12.36 -11.24
C GLY A 40 11.16 -11.82 -12.38
N ALA A 41 10.53 -12.72 -13.15
CA ALA A 41 9.65 -12.35 -14.26
C ALA A 41 8.41 -11.58 -13.78
N LEU A 42 7.78 -12.02 -12.69
CA LEU A 42 6.67 -11.30 -12.06
C LEU A 42 7.11 -9.90 -11.61
N THR A 43 8.29 -9.77 -11.01
CA THR A 43 8.82 -8.46 -10.59
C THR A 43 9.07 -7.54 -11.78
N ALA A 44 9.61 -8.06 -12.89
CA ALA A 44 9.85 -7.29 -14.10
C ALA A 44 8.55 -6.69 -14.67
N LEU A 45 7.48 -7.48 -14.72
CA LEU A 45 6.14 -7.01 -15.14
C LEU A 45 5.58 -5.92 -14.21
N MET A 46 5.96 -5.94 -12.93
CA MET A 46 5.47 -4.99 -11.93
C MET A 46 6.37 -3.76 -11.75
N ARG A 47 7.49 -3.66 -12.48
CA ARG A 47 8.50 -2.60 -12.30
C ARG A 47 7.92 -1.19 -12.39
N ASP A 48 7.04 -0.96 -13.35
CA ASP A 48 6.40 0.35 -13.52
C ASP A 48 5.11 0.43 -12.70
N ALA A 49 4.38 -0.67 -12.57
CA ALA A 49 3.14 -0.75 -11.80
C ALA A 49 3.34 -0.52 -10.29
N ILE A 50 4.56 -0.58 -9.75
CA ILE A 50 4.86 -0.24 -8.35
C ILE A 50 4.88 1.27 -8.08
N LYS A 51 4.92 2.10 -9.12
CA LYS A 51 4.99 3.56 -9.00
C LYS A 51 3.58 4.14 -8.79
N PRO A 52 3.33 4.88 -7.70
CA PRO A 52 2.05 5.58 -7.51
C PRO A 52 1.71 6.54 -8.66
N ASN A 53 0.43 6.57 -9.07
CA ASN A 53 -0.03 7.50 -10.11
C ASN A 53 -0.44 8.82 -9.48
N LEU A 54 0.18 9.92 -9.92
CA LEU A 54 -0.19 11.27 -9.49
C LEU A 54 -1.37 11.79 -10.35
N MET A 55 -2.39 12.29 -9.67
CA MET A 55 -3.57 12.93 -10.23
C MET A 55 -3.90 14.20 -9.42
N GLN A 56 -5.07 14.80 -9.67
CA GLN A 56 -5.55 15.95 -8.92
C GLN A 56 -7.07 15.89 -8.71
N THR A 57 -7.57 16.60 -7.69
CA THR A 57 -9.00 16.88 -7.49
C THR A 57 -9.47 17.97 -8.47
N LEU A 58 -10.78 18.27 -8.45
CA LEU A 58 -11.35 19.40 -9.22
C LEU A 58 -10.78 20.76 -8.82
N GLU A 59 -10.26 20.88 -7.59
CA GLU A 59 -9.67 22.12 -7.05
C GLU A 59 -8.13 22.13 -7.16
N GLY A 60 -7.54 21.15 -7.87
CA GLY A 60 -6.10 21.07 -8.09
C GLY A 60 -5.30 20.46 -6.94
N THR A 61 -5.94 19.93 -5.90
CA THR A 61 -5.25 19.23 -4.81
C THR A 61 -4.61 17.95 -5.34
N PRO A 62 -3.31 17.69 -5.10
CA PRO A 62 -2.65 16.46 -5.53
C PRO A 62 -3.25 15.19 -4.93
N VAL A 63 -3.40 14.14 -5.73
CA VAL A 63 -3.95 12.84 -5.31
C VAL A 63 -3.07 11.70 -5.81
N PHE A 64 -2.73 10.74 -4.96
CA PHE A 64 -2.19 9.46 -5.41
C PHE A 64 -3.31 8.42 -5.56
N VAL A 65 -3.41 7.81 -6.74
CA VAL A 65 -4.30 6.67 -6.99
C VAL A 65 -3.45 5.44 -7.29
N HIS A 66 -3.36 4.51 -6.33
CA HIS A 66 -2.45 3.37 -6.45
C HIS A 66 -2.86 2.13 -5.65
N ALA A 67 -2.87 0.98 -6.34
CA ALA A 67 -3.41 -0.30 -5.89
C ALA A 67 -4.91 -0.26 -5.57
N GLY A 68 -5.51 -1.44 -5.37
CA GLY A 68 -6.94 -1.59 -5.06
C GLY A 68 -7.30 -3.02 -4.68
N PRO A 69 -6.72 -3.59 -3.60
CA PRO A 69 -7.10 -4.91 -3.11
C PRO A 69 -8.51 -4.90 -2.53
N PHE A 70 -9.22 -6.02 -2.60
CA PHE A 70 -10.49 -6.19 -1.90
C PHE A 70 -10.34 -6.04 -0.39
N ALA A 71 -11.38 -5.56 0.28
CA ALA A 71 -11.40 -5.35 1.73
C ALA A 71 -11.93 -6.57 2.52
N ASN A 72 -12.36 -7.65 1.84
CA ASN A 72 -12.81 -8.89 2.49
C ASN A 72 -11.68 -9.93 2.63
N ILE A 73 -11.11 -10.37 1.51
CA ILE A 73 -10.02 -11.38 1.42
C ILE A 73 -8.62 -10.76 1.44
N SER A 74 -8.54 -9.43 1.49
CA SER A 74 -7.29 -8.67 1.52
C SER A 74 -7.48 -7.40 2.36
N ILE A 75 -6.62 -6.39 2.19
CA ILE A 75 -6.53 -5.25 3.13
C ILE A 75 -7.50 -4.10 2.85
N GLY A 76 -8.00 -3.95 1.63
CA GLY A 76 -8.95 -2.87 1.33
C GLY A 76 -8.38 -1.44 1.32
N ASN A 77 -7.07 -1.28 1.13
CA ASN A 77 -6.41 0.04 1.16
C ASN A 77 -5.56 0.28 -0.08
N SER A 78 -5.32 1.57 -0.38
CA SER A 78 -4.26 2.02 -1.28
C SER A 78 -2.87 1.54 -0.84
N SER A 79 -1.88 1.66 -1.71
CA SER A 79 -0.53 1.15 -1.41
C SER A 79 0.18 1.90 -0.27
N VAL A 80 1.01 1.17 0.49
CA VAL A 80 1.95 1.73 1.48
C VAL A 80 2.92 2.73 0.85
N LEU A 81 3.39 2.47 -0.38
CA LEU A 81 4.29 3.38 -1.09
C LEU A 81 3.65 4.74 -1.37
N ALA A 82 2.37 4.78 -1.76
CA ALA A 82 1.64 6.02 -1.98
C ALA A 82 1.53 6.84 -0.69
N ASP A 83 1.13 6.23 0.43
CA ASP A 83 1.03 6.93 1.72
C ASP A 83 2.39 7.45 2.19
N LYS A 84 3.46 6.63 2.10
CA LYS A 84 4.82 7.04 2.48
C LYS A 84 5.33 8.19 1.62
N MET A 85 5.07 8.15 0.31
CA MET A 85 5.46 9.22 -0.61
C MET A 85 4.68 10.50 -0.32
N ALA A 86 3.35 10.40 -0.12
CA ALA A 86 2.50 11.53 0.25
C ALA A 86 3.00 12.21 1.54
N LEU A 87 3.29 11.43 2.58
CA LEU A 87 3.77 11.97 3.86
C LEU A 87 5.13 12.66 3.75
N LYS A 88 5.94 12.31 2.75
CA LYS A 88 7.22 12.99 2.48
C LYS A 88 7.06 14.23 1.61
N LEU A 89 6.03 14.30 0.76
CA LEU A 89 5.79 15.41 -0.15
C LEU A 89 4.86 16.48 0.43
N VAL A 90 3.98 16.12 1.36
CA VAL A 90 3.01 17.05 1.97
C VAL A 90 3.63 17.96 3.04
N GLY A 91 4.92 17.74 3.36
CA GLY A 91 5.66 18.57 4.29
C GLY A 91 5.91 19.97 3.75
N THR A 92 6.45 20.84 4.61
CA THR A 92 6.86 22.20 4.26
C THR A 92 8.04 22.18 3.28
N GLU A 93 8.07 23.18 2.39
CA GLU A 93 9.26 23.46 1.58
C GLU A 93 10.46 23.77 2.51
N ALA A 94 11.68 23.64 1.97
CA ALA A 94 12.90 23.78 2.77
C ALA A 94 13.05 25.14 3.48
N ASP A 95 12.34 26.17 3.01
CA ASP A 95 12.30 27.53 3.53
C ASP A 95 11.05 27.85 4.37
N GLU A 96 10.12 26.90 4.55
CA GLU A 96 8.90 27.09 5.34
C GLU A 96 9.01 26.46 6.74
N ASP A 97 8.48 27.15 7.76
CA ASP A 97 8.44 26.64 9.14
C ASP A 97 7.44 25.45 9.23
N PRO A 98 7.90 24.23 9.53
CA PRO A 98 7.04 23.07 9.71
C PRO A 98 5.97 23.25 10.79
N ALA A 99 6.20 24.16 11.76
CA ALA A 99 5.24 24.50 12.80
C ALA A 99 4.17 25.50 12.34
N GLU A 100 4.39 26.26 11.26
CA GLU A 100 3.41 27.20 10.70
C GLU A 100 2.55 26.60 9.58
N LYS A 101 3.07 25.65 8.77
CA LYS A 101 2.35 25.04 7.64
C LYS A 101 2.56 23.53 7.50
N ALA A 102 2.02 22.74 8.41
CA ALA A 102 1.97 21.29 8.19
C ALA A 102 0.81 20.93 7.23
N GLY A 103 1.13 20.43 6.04
CA GLY A 103 0.15 19.73 5.22
C GLY A 103 -0.22 18.37 5.82
N PHE A 104 -1.28 17.74 5.33
CA PHE A 104 -1.77 16.46 5.84
C PHE A 104 -2.11 15.48 4.72
N VAL A 105 -1.96 14.18 4.98
CA VAL A 105 -2.36 13.12 4.06
C VAL A 105 -3.68 12.52 4.53
N VAL A 106 -4.67 12.54 3.65
CA VAL A 106 -5.92 11.77 3.84
C VAL A 106 -5.82 10.49 3.03
N THR A 107 -6.13 9.36 3.67
CA THR A 107 -6.22 8.05 3.04
C THR A 107 -7.46 7.34 3.58
N GLU A 108 -7.88 6.24 2.93
CA GLU A 108 -9.11 5.54 3.27
C GLU A 108 -8.95 4.02 3.33
N ALA A 109 -9.98 3.38 3.87
CA ALA A 109 -10.12 1.94 3.94
C ALA A 109 -11.52 1.53 3.48
N GLY A 110 -11.60 0.51 2.61
CA GLY A 110 -12.87 0.02 2.08
C GLY A 110 -13.70 -0.75 3.12
N PHE A 111 -15.03 -0.78 2.92
CA PHE A 111 -16.03 -1.23 3.90
C PHE A 111 -16.04 -0.37 5.17
N ASP A 112 -16.58 -0.90 6.27
CA ASP A 112 -16.69 -0.21 7.55
C ASP A 112 -15.40 -0.28 8.38
N PHE A 113 -15.46 0.34 9.56
CA PHE A 113 -14.34 0.35 10.49
C PHE A 113 -13.96 -1.04 11.03
N THR A 114 -14.91 -1.97 11.12
CA THR A 114 -14.68 -3.33 11.62
C THR A 114 -13.97 -4.23 10.60
N MET A 115 -14.03 -3.85 9.32
CA MET A 115 -13.35 -4.56 8.23
C MET A 115 -12.15 -3.79 7.69
N GLY A 116 -12.38 -2.65 7.05
CA GLY A 116 -11.33 -1.85 6.44
C GLY A 116 -10.46 -1.16 7.48
N GLY A 117 -11.11 -0.54 8.48
CA GLY A 117 -10.42 0.12 9.58
C GLY A 117 -9.51 -0.86 10.33
N GLU A 118 -10.07 -1.98 10.81
CA GLU A 118 -9.32 -3.03 11.51
C GLU A 118 -8.06 -3.46 10.74
N ARG A 119 -8.20 -3.76 9.44
CA ARG A 119 -7.07 -4.19 8.60
C ARG A 119 -6.08 -3.05 8.33
N PHE A 120 -6.54 -1.80 8.22
CA PHE A 120 -5.66 -0.64 8.11
C PHE A 120 -4.73 -0.57 9.34
N PHE A 121 -5.28 -0.64 10.55
CA PHE A 121 -4.50 -0.57 11.78
C PHE A 121 -3.64 -1.82 12.02
N ASN A 122 -4.22 -3.01 11.90
CA ASN A 122 -3.54 -4.24 12.32
C ASN A 122 -2.63 -4.84 11.23
N ILE A 123 -2.83 -4.48 9.96
CA ILE A 123 -2.03 -4.98 8.83
C ILE A 123 -1.24 -3.85 8.18
N LYS A 124 -1.88 -2.82 7.63
CA LYS A 124 -1.18 -1.78 6.84
C LYS A 124 -0.26 -0.92 7.70
N CYS A 125 -0.72 -0.39 8.83
CA CYS A 125 0.09 0.38 9.77
C CYS A 125 1.24 -0.46 10.32
N ARG A 126 0.98 -1.70 10.76
CA ARG A 126 2.02 -2.61 11.23
C ARG A 126 3.08 -2.92 10.16
N ALA A 127 2.67 -3.17 8.91
CA ALA A 127 3.60 -3.47 7.82
C ALA A 127 4.38 -2.24 7.34
N SER A 128 3.77 -1.05 7.40
CA SER A 128 4.39 0.18 6.91
C SER A 128 5.22 0.91 7.96
N GLY A 129 4.91 0.73 9.25
CA GLY A 129 5.40 1.54 10.37
C GLY A 129 4.71 2.89 10.52
N LEU A 130 3.64 3.16 9.76
CA LEU A 130 2.89 4.42 9.84
C LEU A 130 1.85 4.36 10.96
N VAL A 131 1.66 5.49 11.66
CA VAL A 131 0.66 5.66 12.71
C VAL A 131 -0.25 6.81 12.30
N PRO A 132 -1.57 6.62 12.24
CA PRO A 132 -2.51 7.70 11.92
C PRO A 132 -2.71 8.61 13.14
N ASP A 133 -2.72 9.92 12.92
CA ASP A 133 -2.96 10.92 13.97
C ASP A 133 -4.46 11.11 14.27
N VAL A 134 -5.30 10.97 13.25
CA VAL A 134 -6.75 11.21 13.33
C VAL A 134 -7.52 10.16 12.53
N VAL A 135 -8.69 9.79 13.01
CA VAL A 135 -9.66 8.92 12.31
C VAL A 135 -10.95 9.70 12.08
N VAL A 136 -11.44 9.67 10.84
CA VAL A 136 -12.75 10.22 10.48
C VAL A 136 -13.69 9.06 10.16
N VAL A 137 -14.79 8.93 10.90
CA VAL A 137 -15.84 7.94 10.66
C VAL A 137 -17.01 8.64 10.00
N VAL A 138 -17.27 8.28 8.74
CA VAL A 138 -18.39 8.82 7.98
C VAL A 138 -19.69 8.13 8.41
N ALA A 139 -20.74 8.92 8.66
CA ALA A 139 -22.09 8.45 8.95
C ALA A 139 -23.11 9.38 8.27
N THR A 140 -24.33 8.88 8.01
CA THR A 140 -25.42 9.61 7.37
C THR A 140 -26.73 9.43 8.12
#